data_AF-A0A1I1FXH1-F1
#
_entry.id   AF-A0A1I1FXH1-F1
#
_cell.length_a   1.000
_cell.length_b   1.000
_cell.length_c   1.000
_cell.angle_alpha   90.00
_cell.angle_beta   90.00
_cell.angle_gamma   90.00
#
_symmetry.space_group_name_H-M   'P 1'
#
loop_
_entity.id
_entity.type
_entity.pdbx_description
1 polymer ?
#
loop_
_entity_poly.entity_id
_entity_poly.type
_entity_poly.pdbx_seq_one_letter_code
_entity_poly.pdbx_strand_id
1 'polypeptide(L)'
;MPEPQHDEALVNNFLERVSALSVSAFDGADVTQELTQLMRDASTKLGGGGNIAVLKGRLTDRAEAAEREGQPQVRDTFAKAASLVHA
;
A
#
# COMPACT_ATOMS: atom_id res chain seq x y z
N MET A 1 6.23 7.27 27.29
CA MET A 1 6.55 6.08 26.47
C MET A 1 7.08 6.61 25.14
N PRO A 2 8.24 6.18 24.62
CA PRO A 2 8.59 6.54 23.26
C PRO A 2 7.67 5.73 22.35
N GLU A 3 6.87 6.42 21.55
CA GLU A 3 6.12 5.79 20.47
C GLU A 3 7.12 5.01 19.60
N PRO A 4 6.77 3.79 19.15
CA PRO A 4 7.65 3.07 18.27
C PRO A 4 7.92 3.96 17.05
N GLN A 5 9.21 4.28 16.83
CA GLN A 5 9.66 5.17 15.76
C GLN A 5 9.39 4.51 14.42
N HIS A 6 8.18 4.72 13.93
CA HIS A 6 7.81 4.42 12.56
C HIS A 6 7.95 5.72 11.77
N ASP A 7 8.56 5.64 10.59
CA ASP A 7 8.65 6.79 9.70
C ASP A 7 7.29 6.98 9.02
N GLU A 8 6.39 7.69 9.70
CA GLU A 8 5.04 7.94 9.23
C GLU A 8 5.03 8.68 7.89
N ALA A 9 5.98 9.60 7.67
CA ALA A 9 6.09 10.34 6.42
C ALA A 9 6.40 9.40 5.25
N LEU A 10 7.32 8.45 5.47
CA LEU A 10 7.67 7.46 4.46
C LEU A 10 6.52 6.48 4.21
N VAL A 11 5.84 5.99 5.25
CA VAL A 11 4.66 5.13 5.10
C VAL A 11 3.55 5.85 4.34
N ASN A 12 3.26 7.10 4.68
CA ASN A 12 2.24 7.91 4.01
C ASN A 12 2.59 8.15 2.55
N ASN A 13 3.86 8.41 2.23
CA ASN A 13 4.30 8.56 0.84
C ASN A 13 3.99 7.32 -0.01
N PHE A 14 4.24 6.12 0.53
CA PHE A 14 3.90 4.88 -0.18
C PHE A 14 2.40 4.68 -0.32
N LEU A 15 1.62 4.99 0.72
CA LEU A 15 0.15 4.91 0.66
C LEU A 15 -0.44 5.83 -0.39
N GLU A 16 0.03 7.09 -0.46
CA GLU A 16 -0.42 8.05 -1.46
C GLU A 16 -0.13 7.57 -2.88
N ARG A 17 1.06 7.00 -3.11
CA ARG A 17 1.44 6.44 -4.41
C ARG A 17 0.58 5.23 -4.79
N VAL A 18 0.29 4.33 -3.84
CA VAL A 18 -0.65 3.21 -4.09
C VAL A 18 -2.06 3.74 -4.37
N SER A 19 -2.52 4.78 -3.66
CA SER A 19 -3.81 5.42 -3.94
C SER A 19 -3.87 5.97 -5.36
N ALA A 20 -2.83 6.65 -5.83
CA ALA A 20 -2.77 7.14 -7.21
C ALA A 20 -2.87 5.99 -8.23
N LEU A 21 -2.14 4.89 -8.01
CA LEU A 21 -2.23 3.70 -8.86
C LEU A 21 -3.62 3.06 -8.83
N SER A 22 -4.30 3.07 -7.69
CA SER A 22 -5.65 2.51 -7.57
C SER A 22 -6.67 3.28 -8.39
N VAL A 23 -6.53 4.60 -8.51
CA VAL A 23 -7.36 5.43 -9.39
C VAL A 23 -7.07 5.12 -10.85
N SER A 24 -5.79 5.01 -11.24
CA SER A 24 -5.44 4.60 -12.60
C SER A 24 -5.95 3.20 -12.95
N ALA A 25 -5.90 2.25 -12.01
CA ALA A 25 -6.45 0.91 -12.18
C ALA A 25 -7.98 0.92 -12.31
N PHE A 26 -8.65 1.78 -11.54
CA PHE A 26 -10.09 2.01 -11.66
C PHE A 26 -10.47 2.55 -13.05
N ASP A 27 -9.62 3.42 -13.62
CA ASP A 27 -9.76 3.94 -14.98
C ASP A 27 -9.34 2.93 -16.07
N GLY A 28 -8.95 1.71 -15.70
CA GLY A 28 -8.64 0.60 -16.62
C GLY A 28 -7.17 0.48 -17.03
N ALA A 29 -6.24 1.22 -16.41
CA ALA A 29 -4.81 1.07 -16.67
C ALA A 29 -4.24 -0.20 -16.01
N ASP A 30 -3.32 -0.89 -16.70
CA ASP A 30 -2.52 -1.96 -16.07
C ASP A 30 -1.41 -1.35 -15.21
N VAL A 31 -1.64 -1.29 -13.91
CA VAL A 31 -0.69 -0.78 -12.91
C VAL A 31 0.17 -1.88 -12.27
N THR A 32 0.08 -3.13 -12.74
CA THR A 32 0.70 -4.28 -12.07
C THR A 32 2.21 -4.13 -11.91
N GLN A 33 2.90 -3.72 -12.97
CA GLN A 33 4.35 -3.58 -12.95
C GLN A 33 4.78 -2.43 -12.04
N GLU A 34 4.10 -1.28 -12.13
CA GLU A 34 4.41 -0.11 -11.32
C GLU A 34 4.13 -0.36 -9.83
N LEU A 35 3.02 -1.02 -9.51
CA LEU A 35 2.68 -1.43 -8.15
C LEU A 35 3.72 -2.39 -7.58
N THR A 36 4.16 -3.36 -8.38
CA THR A 36 5.19 -4.33 -7.95
C THR A 36 6.51 -3.63 -7.66
N GLN A 37 6.94 -2.70 -8.51
CA GLN A 37 8.16 -1.93 -8.28
C GLN A 37 8.03 -1.05 -7.04
N LEU A 38 6.87 -0.40 -6.86
CA LEU A 38 6.59 0.46 -5.71
C LEU A 38 6.69 -0.32 -4.39
N MET A 39 6.13 -1.53 -4.31
CA MET A 39 6.18 -2.35 -3.09
C MET A 39 7.56 -2.96 -2.83
N ARG A 40 8.37 -3.19 -3.87
CA ARG A 40 9.80 -3.54 -3.72
C ARG A 40 10.61 -2.37 -3.14
N ASP A 41 10.37 -1.17 -3.67
CA ASP A 41 10.99 0.06 -3.14
C ASP A 41 10.57 0.29 -1.69
N ALA A 42 9.29 0.05 -1.35
CA ALA A 42 8.77 0.15 0.01
C ALA A 42 9.47 -0.81 0.95
N SER A 43 9.56 -2.09 0.59
CA SER A 43 10.25 -3.12 1.38
C SER A 43 11.73 -2.75 1.61
N THR A 44 12.39 -2.19 0.59
CA THR A 44 13.80 -1.78 0.68
C THR A 44 13.99 -0.53 1.56
N LYS A 45 13.17 0.51 1.35
CA LYS A 45 13.33 1.82 2.04
C LYS A 45 12.81 1.82 3.47
N LEU A 46 11.77 1.03 3.76
CA LEU A 46 11.21 0.93 5.12
C LEU A 46 12.10 0.09 6.04
N GLY A 47 13.07 -0.66 5.47
CA GLY A 47 14.16 -1.29 6.20
C GLY A 47 13.77 -2.48 7.10
N GLY A 48 12.54 -2.99 6.98
CA GLY A 48 12.02 -4.08 7.81
C GLY A 48 11.29 -3.62 9.08
N GLY A 49 10.60 -4.55 9.74
CA GLY A 49 10.01 -4.34 11.07
C GLY A 49 8.70 -3.55 11.08
N GLY A 50 8.56 -2.62 12.04
CA GLY A 50 7.29 -1.96 12.35
C GLY A 50 6.73 -1.07 11.25
N ASN A 51 7.58 -0.40 10.46
CA ASN A 51 7.16 0.40 9.30
C ASN A 51 6.42 -0.43 8.25
N ILE A 52 6.94 -1.62 7.95
CA ILE A 52 6.35 -2.55 7.00
C ILE A 52 5.01 -3.08 7.53
N ALA A 53 4.95 -3.40 8.83
CA ALA A 53 3.70 -3.83 9.48
C ALA A 53 2.62 -2.74 9.42
N VAL A 54 2.99 -1.47 9.69
CA VAL A 54 2.07 -0.33 9.62
C VAL A 54 1.61 -0.09 8.19
N LEU A 55 2.51 -0.10 7.20
CA LEU A 55 2.14 0.04 5.80
C LEU A 55 1.17 -1.07 5.37
N LYS A 56 1.49 -2.33 5.70
CA LYS A 56 0.65 -3.48 5.38
C LYS A 56 -0.74 -3.40 6.03
N GLY A 57 -0.81 -2.99 7.29
CA GLY A 57 -2.08 -2.75 7.99
C GLY A 57 -2.93 -1.71 7.28
N ARG A 58 -2.36 -0.52 7.01
CA ARG A 58 -3.07 0.58 6.33
C ARG A 58 -3.51 0.21 4.90
N LEU A 59 -2.72 -0.58 4.18
CA LEU A 59 -3.11 -1.11 2.87
C LEU A 59 -4.29 -2.08 2.98
N THR A 60 -4.31 -2.92 4.00
CA THR A 60 -5.42 -3.86 4.27
C THR A 60 -6.70 -3.09 4.61
N ASP A 61 -6.62 -2.09 5.50
CA ASP A 61 -7.75 -1.24 5.88
C ASP A 61 -8.36 -0.53 4.66
N ARG A 62 -7.52 -0.05 3.74
CA ARG A 62 -7.95 0.57 2.48
C ARG A 62 -8.63 -0.43 1.54
N ALA A 63 -8.13 -1.66 1.47
CA ALA A 63 -8.78 -2.71 0.68
C ALA A 63 -10.18 -3.04 1.22
N GLU A 64 -10.33 -3.17 2.54
CA GLU A 64 -11.63 -3.41 3.17
C GLU A 64 -12.60 -2.23 2.98
N ALA A 65 -12.11 -0.99 3.07
CA ALA A 65 -12.92 0.20 2.79
C ALA A 65 -13.43 0.19 1.34
N ALA A 66 -12.54 -0.07 0.38
CA ALA A 66 -12.91 -0.17 -1.04
C ALA A 66 -13.91 -1.31 -1.32
N GLU A 67 -13.80 -2.44 -0.60
CA GLU A 67 -14.79 -3.52 -0.66
C GLU A 67 -16.18 -3.06 -0.17
N ARG A 68 -16.24 -2.36 0.97
CA ARG A 68 -17.50 -1.81 1.50
C ARG A 68 -18.11 -0.76 0.57
N GLU A 69 -17.28 -0.02 -0.16
CA GLU A 69 -17.70 1.01 -1.13
C GLU A 69 -18.03 0.42 -2.52
N GLY A 70 -17.87 -0.89 -2.73
CA GLY A 70 -18.18 -1.54 -4.01
C GLY A 70 -17.19 -1.19 -5.13
N GLN A 71 -15.92 -0.92 -4.80
CA GLN A 71 -14.85 -0.58 -5.74
C GLN A 71 -13.85 -1.74 -5.88
N PRO A 72 -14.17 -2.79 -6.66
CA PRO A 72 -13.35 -4.00 -6.70
C PRO A 72 -11.94 -3.77 -7.26
N GLN A 73 -11.77 -2.88 -8.23
CA GLN A 73 -10.45 -2.55 -8.81
C GLN A 73 -9.54 -1.85 -7.79
N VAL A 74 -10.11 -0.95 -7.00
CA VAL A 74 -9.40 -0.24 -5.93
C VAL A 74 -9.02 -1.22 -4.83
N ARG A 75 -9.96 -2.08 -4.39
CA ARG A 75 -9.70 -3.17 -3.45
C ARG A 75 -8.55 -4.06 -3.94
N ASP A 76 -8.59 -4.51 -5.19
CA ASP A 76 -7.55 -5.38 -5.76
C ASP A 76 -6.18 -4.75 -5.74
N THR A 77 -6.10 -3.46 -6.05
CA THR A 77 -4.83 -2.74 -6.03
C THR A 77 -4.25 -2.72 -4.61
N PHE A 78 -5.06 -2.38 -3.59
CA PHE A 78 -4.62 -2.35 -2.20
C PHE A 78 -4.32 -3.74 -1.63
N ALA A 79 -5.15 -4.74 -1.92
CA ALA A 79 -4.93 -6.11 -1.49
C ALA A 79 -3.63 -6.70 -2.09
N LYS A 80 -3.40 -6.45 -3.39
CA LYS A 80 -2.17 -6.84 -4.07
C LYS A 80 -0.96 -6.12 -3.49
N ALA A 81 -1.06 -4.81 -3.22
CA ALA A 81 -0.01 -4.05 -2.54
C ALA A 81 0.36 -4.66 -1.18
N ALA A 82 -0.64 -4.97 -0.35
CA ALA A 82 -0.45 -5.59 0.96
C ALA A 82 0.17 -7.00 0.88
N SER A 83 -0.11 -7.73 -0.20
CA SER A 83 0.47 -9.05 -0.45
C SER A 83 1.94 -9.00 -0.90
N LEU A 84 2.35 -7.93 -1.58
CA LEU A 84 3.70 -7.73 -2.14
C LEU A 84 4.68 -7.12 -1.12
N VAL A 85 4.15 -6.49 -0.07
CA VAL A 85 4.93 -5.98 1.04
C VAL A 85 5.26 -7.13 1.98
N HIS A 86 6.51 -7.57 1.91
CA HIS A 86 7.06 -8.63 2.76
C HIS A 86 7.99 -8.00 3.79
N ALA A 87 7.86 -8.45 5.04
CA ALA A 87 8.77 -8.09 6.13
C ALA A 87 10.07 -8.89 6.06
#